data_AF-A0A0F9NMA2-F1
#
_entry.id   AF-A0A0F9NMA2-F1
#
_cell.length_a   1.000
_cell.length_b   1.000
_cell.length_c   1.000
_cell.angle_alpha   90.00
_cell.angle_beta   90.00
_cell.angle_gamma   90.00
#
_symmetry.space_group_name_H-M   'P 1'
#
loop_
_entity.id
_entity.type
_entity.pdbx_description
1 polymer ?
#
loop_
_entity_poly.entity_id
_entity_poly.type
_entity_poly.pdbx_seq_one_letter_code
_entity_poly.pdbx_strand_id
1 'polypeptide(L)'
;MENTKNKETAIEIQTSGTDEKISKLGIDLTPEQVAIIKNTVAKNTTNTELAFFLNVCKISGLNPFLKEIWCYKDNKNNVIIFASRDGFYKKAQENKLYMGMRSSEVCQNDDFSLDIPNGIVVHKIDFKTPRGSIIGGYAMAFRKGGEPTIEWADINTYDKKNNAWASHKSEMIKKVAEVHALKKAFGISSLQSEDDFDIREGVAMPLNSIAETVDLLDDKPVKDAEVVDLGNNPEIEQTNSQDLEDDKPAEGKLI
;
A
#
# COMPACT_ATOMS: atom_id res chain seq x y z
N MET A 1 17.15 -60.57 1.52
CA MET A 1 17.16 -59.27 2.21
C MET A 1 17.60 -58.22 1.22
N GLU A 2 16.73 -57.24 1.03
CA GLU A 2 16.85 -56.10 0.13
C GLU A 2 18.16 -55.33 0.32
N ASN A 3 18.62 -54.68 -0.74
CA ASN A 3 19.00 -53.28 -0.59
C ASN A 3 18.79 -52.52 -1.90
N THR A 4 17.54 -52.09 -2.09
CA THR A 4 17.13 -51.15 -3.13
C THR A 4 17.76 -49.81 -2.82
N LYS A 5 18.84 -49.45 -3.53
CA LYS A 5 19.40 -48.09 -3.48
C LYS A 5 18.37 -47.13 -4.06
N ASN A 6 17.66 -46.40 -3.19
CA ASN A 6 16.94 -45.20 -3.55
C ASN A 6 17.95 -44.21 -4.14
N LYS A 7 17.86 -43.96 -5.45
CA LYS A 7 18.45 -42.78 -6.08
C LYS A 7 17.63 -41.59 -5.59
N GLU A 8 18.19 -40.80 -4.69
CA GLU A 8 17.74 -39.43 -4.47
C GLU A 8 17.93 -38.67 -5.78
N THR A 9 16.83 -38.40 -6.47
CA THR A 9 16.82 -37.53 -7.65
C THR A 9 17.01 -36.10 -7.14
N ALA A 10 18.26 -35.64 -7.07
CA ALA A 10 18.56 -34.23 -6.85
C ALA A 10 17.88 -33.42 -7.96
N ILE A 11 17.06 -32.44 -7.58
CA ILE A 11 16.44 -31.51 -8.53
C ILE A 11 17.57 -30.63 -9.06
N GLU A 12 18.06 -30.91 -10.28
CA GLU A 12 19.03 -30.04 -10.95
C GLU A 12 18.34 -28.72 -11.34
N ILE A 13 18.71 -27.64 -10.65
CA ILE A 13 18.25 -26.28 -10.97
C ILE A 13 19.16 -25.74 -12.07
N GLN A 14 18.62 -25.53 -13.27
CA GLN A 14 19.37 -24.91 -14.37
C GLN A 14 19.59 -23.42 -14.10
N THR A 15 20.85 -22.97 -14.21
CA THR A 15 21.26 -21.57 -14.08
C THR A 15 21.81 -21.05 -15.41
N SER A 16 21.72 -19.74 -15.66
CA SER A 16 22.29 -19.07 -16.82
C SER A 16 23.48 -18.18 -16.43
N GLY A 17 24.37 -17.89 -17.38
CA GLY A 17 25.49 -16.97 -17.14
C GLY A 17 25.08 -15.53 -16.79
N THR A 18 23.79 -15.18 -16.89
CA THR A 18 23.26 -13.91 -16.39
C THR A 18 22.89 -14.00 -14.91
N ASP A 19 22.42 -15.15 -14.44
CA ASP A 19 22.06 -15.36 -13.03
C ASP A 19 23.31 -15.25 -12.14
N GLU A 20 24.45 -15.72 -12.63
CA GLU A 20 25.77 -15.54 -12.00
C GLU A 20 26.23 -14.08 -11.92
N LYS A 21 25.81 -13.23 -12.87
CA LYS A 21 26.15 -11.80 -12.84
C LYS A 21 25.25 -11.07 -11.85
N ILE A 22 23.98 -11.43 -11.78
CA ILE A 22 23.00 -10.84 -10.88
C ILE A 22 23.31 -11.17 -9.42
N SER A 23 23.71 -12.41 -9.11
CA SER A 23 24.16 -12.77 -7.74
C SER A 23 25.37 -11.94 -7.28
N LYS A 24 26.24 -11.55 -8.22
CA LYS A 24 27.43 -10.73 -7.94
C LYS A 24 27.13 -9.23 -7.77
N LEU A 25 25.89 -8.76 -7.97
CA LEU A 25 25.49 -7.35 -7.76
C LEU A 25 25.35 -6.96 -6.26
N GLY A 26 26.02 -7.70 -5.36
CA GLY A 26 25.98 -7.45 -3.92
C GLY A 26 24.67 -7.89 -3.27
N ILE A 27 23.98 -8.86 -3.85
CA ILE A 27 22.82 -9.51 -3.26
C ILE A 27 23.32 -10.88 -2.80
N ASP A 28 23.26 -11.18 -1.49
CA ASP A 28 23.78 -12.41 -0.89
C ASP A 28 22.92 -13.63 -1.26
N LEU A 29 22.82 -13.95 -2.55
CA LEU A 29 22.05 -15.05 -3.12
C LEU A 29 22.91 -15.87 -4.08
N THR A 30 22.75 -17.19 -4.08
CA THR A 30 23.41 -18.07 -5.07
C THR A 30 22.72 -17.97 -6.44
N PRO A 31 23.38 -18.35 -7.54
CA PRO A 31 22.75 -18.43 -8.86
C PRO A 31 21.48 -19.30 -8.89
N GLU A 32 21.46 -20.41 -8.15
CA GLU A 32 20.31 -21.30 -8.03
C GLU A 32 19.15 -20.62 -7.31
N GLN A 33 19.43 -19.85 -6.25
CA GLN A 33 18.42 -19.05 -5.56
C GLN A 33 17.83 -17.97 -6.47
N VAL A 34 18.66 -17.30 -7.27
CA VAL A 34 18.19 -16.32 -8.27
C VAL A 34 17.28 -17.00 -9.29
N ALA A 35 17.65 -18.19 -9.79
CA ALA A 35 16.83 -18.97 -10.70
C ALA A 35 15.50 -19.41 -10.09
N ILE A 36 15.48 -19.83 -8.81
CA ILE A 36 14.24 -20.16 -8.08
C ILE A 36 13.35 -18.91 -7.99
N ILE A 37 13.88 -17.77 -7.59
CA ILE A 37 13.12 -16.52 -7.45
C ILE A 37 12.48 -16.13 -8.79
N LYS A 38 13.28 -16.11 -9.86
CA LYS A 38 12.83 -15.79 -11.23
C LYS A 38 11.68 -16.69 -11.68
N ASN A 39 11.74 -17.98 -11.36
CA ASN A 39 10.74 -18.96 -11.81
C ASN A 39 9.54 -19.09 -10.86
N THR A 40 9.52 -18.42 -9.71
CA THR A 40 8.46 -18.56 -8.70
C THR A 40 7.75 -17.25 -8.40
N VAL A 41 8.45 -16.29 -7.80
CA VAL A 41 7.89 -15.03 -7.28
C VAL A 41 8.25 -13.81 -8.15
N ALA A 42 8.99 -14.00 -9.23
CA ALA A 42 9.30 -12.97 -10.23
C ALA A 42 9.16 -13.53 -11.65
N LYS A 43 8.07 -14.26 -11.90
CA LYS A 43 7.82 -14.91 -13.20
C LYS A 43 7.74 -13.88 -14.31
N ASN A 44 8.21 -14.27 -15.50
CA ASN A 44 8.18 -13.50 -16.74
C ASN A 44 8.99 -12.19 -16.74
N THR A 45 9.73 -11.88 -15.68
CA THR A 45 10.59 -10.69 -15.66
C THR A 45 11.78 -10.85 -16.59
N THR A 46 12.16 -9.77 -17.27
CA THR A 46 13.47 -9.67 -17.93
C THR A 46 14.61 -9.69 -16.91
N ASN A 47 15.85 -9.87 -17.36
CA ASN A 47 17.00 -9.86 -16.45
C ASN A 47 17.18 -8.51 -15.74
N THR A 48 16.88 -7.40 -16.42
CA THR A 48 16.93 -6.05 -15.84
C THR A 48 15.85 -5.87 -14.77
N GLU A 49 14.64 -6.36 -15.03
CA GLU A 49 13.52 -6.29 -14.09
C GLU A 49 13.74 -7.19 -12.87
N LEU A 50 14.33 -8.37 -13.07
CA LEU A 50 14.73 -9.25 -11.98
C LEU A 50 15.79 -8.56 -11.09
N ALA A 51 16.81 -7.95 -11.70
CA ALA A 51 17.82 -7.22 -10.96
C ALA A 51 17.22 -6.02 -10.19
N PHE A 52 16.26 -5.32 -10.79
CA PHE A 52 15.50 -4.26 -10.11
C PHE A 52 14.73 -4.81 -8.90
N PHE A 53 13.96 -5.89 -9.09
CA PHE A 53 13.20 -6.54 -8.03
C PHE A 53 14.10 -6.99 -6.87
N LEU A 54 15.22 -7.65 -7.14
CA LEU A 54 16.15 -8.11 -6.11
C LEU A 54 16.79 -6.95 -5.34
N ASN A 55 17.07 -5.82 -6.00
CA ASN A 55 17.50 -4.61 -5.31
C ASN A 55 16.43 -4.06 -4.38
N VAL A 56 15.15 -4.11 -4.77
CA VAL A 56 14.03 -3.73 -3.89
C VAL A 56 13.92 -4.68 -2.70
N CYS A 57 14.09 -5.99 -2.89
CA CYS A 57 14.17 -6.96 -1.78
C CYS A 57 15.28 -6.58 -0.79
N LYS A 58 16.47 -6.26 -1.30
CA LYS A 58 17.62 -5.86 -0.48
C LYS A 58 17.37 -4.56 0.29
N ILE A 59 16.88 -3.52 -0.37
CA ILE A 59 16.64 -2.19 0.25
C ILE A 59 15.51 -2.28 1.29
N SER A 60 14.45 -3.01 0.96
CA SER A 60 13.32 -3.19 1.88
C SER A 60 13.65 -4.16 3.03
N GLY A 61 14.60 -5.07 2.85
CA GLY A 61 14.87 -6.15 3.80
C GLY A 61 13.83 -7.27 3.77
N LEU A 62 12.95 -7.28 2.76
CA LEU A 62 11.92 -8.31 2.60
C LEU A 62 12.44 -9.52 1.85
N ASN A 63 12.02 -10.71 2.29
CA ASN A 63 12.50 -11.97 1.79
C ASN A 63 11.52 -12.61 0.78
N PRO A 64 11.91 -12.78 -0.50
CA PRO A 64 11.08 -13.42 -1.51
C PRO A 64 10.78 -14.91 -1.22
N PHE A 65 11.67 -15.63 -0.53
CA PHE A 65 11.44 -17.04 -0.18
C PHE A 65 10.37 -17.22 0.90
N LEU A 66 10.20 -16.21 1.77
CA LEU A 66 9.14 -16.19 2.78
C LEU A 66 7.81 -15.63 2.23
N LYS A 67 7.77 -15.27 0.94
CA LYS A 67 6.65 -14.54 0.31
C LYS A 67 6.29 -13.25 1.06
N GLU A 68 7.28 -12.60 1.65
CA GLU A 68 7.14 -11.24 2.18
C GLU A 68 6.99 -10.22 1.05
N ILE A 69 7.58 -10.53 -0.12
CA ILE A 69 7.60 -9.68 -1.31
C ILE A 69 7.65 -10.53 -2.59
N TRP A 70 6.99 -10.08 -3.65
CA TRP A 70 7.04 -10.70 -4.98
C TRP A 70 6.87 -9.67 -6.09
N CYS A 71 7.24 -10.05 -7.30
CA CYS A 71 7.13 -9.24 -8.49
C CYS A 71 6.06 -9.83 -9.42
N TYR A 72 5.11 -8.99 -9.80
CA TYR A 72 4.08 -9.29 -10.78
C TYR A 72 4.40 -8.57 -12.09
N LYS A 73 4.61 -9.35 -13.16
CA LYS A 73 4.75 -8.86 -14.52
C LYS A 73 3.44 -9.12 -15.25
N ASP A 74 2.76 -8.04 -15.61
CA ASP A 74 1.46 -8.11 -16.28
C ASP A 74 1.61 -8.29 -17.81
N ASN A 75 0.51 -8.56 -18.49
CA ASN A 75 0.48 -8.79 -19.95
C ASN A 75 0.75 -7.52 -20.78
N LYS A 76 0.72 -6.33 -20.18
CA LYS A 76 1.09 -5.05 -20.79
C LYS A 76 2.55 -4.68 -20.52
N ASN A 77 3.33 -5.61 -19.97
CA ASN A 77 4.71 -5.39 -19.56
C ASN A 77 4.90 -4.42 -18.39
N ASN A 78 3.87 -4.13 -17.61
CA ASN A 78 4.04 -3.41 -16.35
C ASN A 78 4.67 -4.32 -15.29
N VAL A 79 5.55 -3.75 -14.48
CA VAL A 79 6.20 -4.43 -13.35
C VAL A 79 5.66 -3.83 -12.06
N ILE A 80 5.02 -4.65 -11.25
CA ILE A 80 4.48 -4.25 -9.95
C ILE A 80 5.11 -5.11 -8.87
N ILE A 81 5.63 -4.46 -7.83
CA ILE A 81 6.22 -5.15 -6.68
C ILE A 81 5.21 -5.12 -5.54
N PHE A 82 4.74 -6.30 -5.17
CA PHE A 82 3.79 -6.48 -4.09
C PHE A 82 4.50 -6.97 -2.82
N ALA A 83 3.99 -6.56 -1.68
CA ALA A 83 4.37 -7.11 -0.38
C ALA A 83 3.18 -7.81 0.27
N SER A 84 3.46 -8.86 1.04
CA SER A 84 2.42 -9.51 1.85
C SER A 84 2.14 -8.66 3.08
N ARG A 85 1.01 -8.96 3.73
CA ARG A 85 0.69 -8.44 5.06
C ARG A 85 1.87 -8.57 6.03
N ASP A 86 2.50 -9.74 6.04
CA ASP A 86 3.61 -10.03 6.95
C ASP A 86 4.87 -9.22 6.58
N GLY A 87 5.08 -8.94 5.29
CA GLY A 87 6.09 -7.97 4.84
C GLY A 87 5.83 -6.57 5.38
N PHE A 88 4.59 -6.08 5.33
CA PHE A 88 4.22 -4.79 5.93
C PHE A 88 4.41 -4.78 7.46
N TYR A 89 4.03 -5.86 8.15
CA TYR A 89 4.28 -5.99 9.60
C TYR A 89 5.75 -5.94 9.92
N LYS A 90 6.59 -6.68 9.19
CA LYS A 90 8.05 -6.69 9.39
C LYS A 90 8.62 -5.28 9.28
N LYS A 91 8.26 -4.53 8.23
CA LYS A 91 8.70 -3.14 8.06
C LYS A 91 8.23 -2.23 9.20
N ALA A 92 7.01 -2.40 9.67
CA ALA A 92 6.50 -1.64 10.79
C ALA A 92 7.21 -1.99 12.11
N GLN A 93 7.43 -3.28 12.38
CA GLN A 93 8.08 -3.78 13.60
C GLN A 93 9.56 -3.40 13.71
N GLU A 94 10.24 -3.19 12.58
CA GLU A 94 11.60 -2.61 12.56
C GLU A 94 11.63 -1.15 13.03
N ASN A 95 10.50 -0.44 12.97
CA ASN A 95 10.41 0.92 13.47
C ASN A 95 10.33 0.92 15.00
N LYS A 96 11.27 1.61 15.65
CA LYS A 96 11.35 1.74 17.12
C LYS A 96 10.11 2.34 17.78
N LEU A 97 9.23 2.95 17.00
CA LEU A 97 7.98 3.55 17.47
C LEU A 97 6.78 2.62 17.33
N TYR A 98 6.92 1.41 16.77
CA TYR A 98 5.82 0.45 16.68
C TYR A 98 5.32 0.02 18.06
N MET A 99 4.00 0.12 18.29
CA MET A 99 3.35 -0.20 19.56
C MET A 99 2.25 -1.25 19.41
N GLY A 100 2.21 -1.96 18.29
CA GLY A 100 1.22 -2.99 18.00
C GLY A 100 0.14 -2.55 17.03
N MET A 101 -0.79 -3.47 16.80
CA MET A 101 -1.95 -3.32 15.93
C MET A 101 -3.17 -3.92 16.63
N ARG A 102 -4.35 -3.34 16.38
CA ARG A 102 -5.64 -3.99 16.67
C ARG A 102 -6.48 -3.95 15.40
N SER A 103 -7.14 -5.05 15.07
CA SER A 103 -7.99 -5.16 13.89
C SER A 103 -9.14 -6.11 14.14
N SER A 104 -10.25 -5.92 13.44
CA SER A 104 -11.38 -6.83 13.46
C SER A 104 -12.22 -6.71 12.20
N GLU A 105 -12.85 -7.80 11.79
CA GLU A 105 -13.94 -7.76 10.83
C GLU A 105 -15.21 -7.26 11.53
N VAL A 106 -15.98 -6.45 10.83
CA VAL A 106 -17.26 -5.93 11.32
C VAL A 106 -18.38 -6.58 10.53
N CYS A 107 -19.39 -7.05 11.26
CA CYS A 107 -20.58 -7.65 10.69
C CYS A 107 -21.81 -6.75 10.87
N GLN A 108 -22.84 -6.97 10.05
CA GLN A 108 -24.06 -6.15 9.98
C GLN A 108 -24.73 -5.88 11.32
N ASN A 109 -24.72 -6.86 12.23
CA ASN A 109 -25.43 -6.79 13.51
C ASN A 109 -24.50 -6.49 14.70
N ASP A 110 -23.24 -6.15 14.46
CA ASP A 110 -22.34 -5.71 15.54
C ASP A 110 -22.70 -4.28 16.00
N ASP A 111 -22.49 -3.96 17.28
CA ASP A 111 -22.52 -2.56 17.75
C ASP A 111 -21.18 -1.92 17.38
N PHE A 112 -21.18 -1.22 16.24
CA PHE A 112 -19.98 -0.64 15.63
C PHE A 112 -20.15 0.82 15.25
N SER A 113 -19.16 1.65 15.59
CA SER A 113 -19.02 3.01 15.07
C SER A 113 -17.55 3.45 15.01
N LEU A 114 -17.27 4.31 14.03
CA LEU A 114 -15.97 4.97 13.84
C LEU A 114 -16.17 6.48 13.82
N ASP A 115 -15.43 7.18 14.67
CA ASP A 115 -15.23 8.62 14.60
C ASP A 115 -13.74 8.86 14.36
N ILE A 116 -13.39 8.89 13.07
CA ILE A 116 -11.99 9.00 12.61
C ILE A 116 -11.35 10.32 13.09
N PRO A 117 -11.99 11.50 12.96
CA PRO A 117 -11.41 12.75 13.45
C PRO A 117 -11.06 12.75 14.93
N ASN A 118 -11.87 12.08 15.77
CA ASN A 118 -11.63 12.00 17.22
C ASN A 118 -10.89 10.73 17.66
N GLY A 119 -10.51 9.86 16.71
CA GLY A 119 -9.80 8.61 17.01
C GLY A 119 -10.61 7.57 17.79
N ILE A 120 -11.94 7.64 17.76
CA ILE A 120 -12.81 6.75 18.55
C ILE A 120 -13.26 5.57 17.70
N VAL A 121 -13.07 4.37 18.24
CA VAL A 121 -13.60 3.12 17.69
C VAL A 121 -14.41 2.42 18.77
N VAL A 122 -15.69 2.19 18.50
CA VAL A 122 -16.54 1.33 19.33
C VAL A 122 -16.84 0.08 18.52
N HIS A 123 -16.49 -1.09 19.06
CA HIS A 123 -16.88 -2.38 18.49
C HIS A 123 -17.21 -3.35 19.62
N LYS A 124 -18.49 -3.71 19.75
CA LYS A 124 -18.95 -4.74 20.68
C LYS A 124 -19.61 -5.85 19.91
N ILE A 125 -19.18 -7.08 20.20
CA ILE A 125 -19.71 -8.29 19.59
C ILE A 125 -20.47 -9.06 20.66
N ASP A 126 -21.76 -9.31 20.42
CA ASP A 126 -22.53 -10.27 21.19
C ASP A 126 -22.52 -11.63 20.48
N PHE A 127 -21.69 -12.55 20.98
CA PHE A 127 -21.58 -13.90 20.42
C PHE A 127 -22.81 -14.79 20.68
N LYS A 128 -23.83 -14.29 21.41
CA LYS A 128 -25.09 -15.02 21.61
C LYS A 128 -26.05 -14.86 20.43
N THR A 129 -25.87 -13.85 19.58
CA THR A 129 -26.73 -13.59 18.42
C THR A 129 -25.97 -13.74 17.10
N PRO A 130 -26.66 -14.07 16.00
CA PRO A 130 -26.01 -14.09 14.68
C PRO A 130 -25.51 -12.69 14.30
N ARG A 131 -24.20 -12.58 14.08
CA ARG A 131 -23.55 -11.32 13.68
C ARG A 131 -23.97 -10.79 12.30
N GLY A 132 -24.56 -11.63 11.45
CA GLY A 132 -24.93 -11.27 10.08
C GLY A 132 -23.74 -11.34 9.11
N SER A 133 -23.89 -10.72 7.93
CA SER A 133 -22.83 -10.70 6.92
C SER A 133 -21.71 -9.74 7.31
N ILE A 134 -20.48 -10.01 6.86
CA ILE A 134 -19.35 -9.07 6.99
C ILE A 134 -19.63 -7.84 6.12
N ILE A 135 -19.48 -6.65 6.69
CA ILE A 135 -19.63 -5.35 5.99
C ILE A 135 -18.29 -4.65 5.74
N GLY A 136 -17.25 -5.03 6.49
CA GLY A 136 -15.92 -4.47 6.32
C GLY A 136 -14.97 -4.96 7.39
N GLY A 137 -13.83 -4.30 7.49
CA GLY A 137 -12.85 -4.50 8.56
C GLY A 137 -12.16 -3.20 8.89
N TYR A 138 -11.72 -3.06 10.13
CA TYR A 138 -10.93 -1.91 10.56
C TYR A 138 -9.59 -2.37 11.15
N ALA A 139 -8.63 -1.46 11.15
CA ALA A 139 -7.36 -1.63 11.83
C ALA A 139 -6.91 -0.33 12.49
N MET A 140 -6.19 -0.48 13.60
CA MET A 140 -5.61 0.60 14.41
C MET A 140 -4.13 0.31 14.63
N ALA A 141 -3.27 1.00 13.90
CA ALA A 141 -1.82 0.91 14.06
C ALA A 141 -1.35 1.91 15.13
N PHE A 142 -0.70 1.41 16.18
CA PHE A 142 -0.27 2.24 17.31
C PHE A 142 1.19 2.64 17.15
N ARG A 143 1.48 3.92 17.45
CA ARG A 143 2.83 4.48 17.44
C ARG A 143 3.15 5.13 18.78
N LYS A 144 4.38 4.94 19.27
CA LYS A 144 4.85 5.55 20.51
C LYS A 144 4.81 7.08 20.39
N GLY A 145 4.11 7.72 21.33
CA GLY A 145 4.02 9.19 21.40
C GLY A 145 3.11 9.83 20.34
N GLY A 146 2.21 9.08 19.72
CA GLY A 146 1.23 9.60 18.78
C GLY A 146 -0.12 8.87 18.86
N GLU A 147 -1.12 9.44 18.22
CA GLU A 147 -2.44 8.82 18.07
C GLU A 147 -2.38 7.61 17.13
N PRO A 148 -3.27 6.61 17.31
CA PRO A 148 -3.32 5.48 16.40
C PRO A 148 -3.77 5.92 15.00
N THR A 149 -3.17 5.33 13.98
CA THR A 149 -3.70 5.43 12.61
C THR A 149 -4.82 4.42 12.45
N ILE A 150 -6.02 4.91 12.13
CA ILE A 150 -7.22 4.10 11.95
C ILE A 150 -7.54 4.02 10.45
N GLU A 151 -7.78 2.81 9.96
CA GLU A 151 -8.21 2.56 8.58
C GLU A 151 -9.43 1.64 8.54
N TRP A 152 -10.28 1.86 7.54
CA TRP A 152 -11.48 1.07 7.25
C TRP A 152 -11.39 0.49 5.83
N ALA A 153 -11.67 -0.80 5.70
CA ALA A 153 -11.79 -1.50 4.43
C ALA A 153 -13.25 -1.94 4.22
N ASP A 154 -13.89 -1.39 3.19
CA ASP A 154 -15.27 -1.72 2.82
C ASP A 154 -15.34 -3.04 2.04
N ILE A 155 -16.23 -3.96 2.45
CA ILE A 155 -16.30 -5.29 1.83
C ILE A 155 -16.71 -5.23 0.36
N ASN A 156 -17.49 -4.23 -0.06
CA ASN A 156 -17.95 -4.12 -1.45
C ASN A 156 -16.82 -3.66 -2.37
N THR A 157 -15.81 -2.97 -1.83
CA THR A 157 -14.64 -2.52 -2.60
C THR A 157 -13.64 -3.66 -2.81
N TYR A 158 -13.35 -4.43 -1.76
CA TYR A 158 -12.21 -5.36 -1.77
C TYR A 158 -12.57 -6.83 -2.00
N ASP A 159 -13.84 -7.24 -1.86
CA ASP A 159 -14.23 -8.64 -2.04
C ASP A 159 -14.08 -9.08 -3.51
N LYS A 160 -12.93 -9.69 -3.82
CA LYS A 160 -12.57 -10.17 -5.18
C LYS A 160 -13.38 -11.39 -5.63
N LYS A 161 -14.27 -11.94 -4.80
CA LYS A 161 -15.11 -13.12 -5.09
C LYS A 161 -14.36 -14.39 -5.51
N ASN A 162 -13.03 -14.43 -5.35
CA ASN A 162 -12.23 -15.62 -5.62
C ASN A 162 -12.29 -16.59 -4.42
N ASN A 163 -11.70 -17.78 -4.58
CA ASN A 163 -11.76 -18.84 -3.57
C ASN A 163 -11.28 -18.39 -2.17
N ALA A 164 -10.20 -17.60 -2.09
CA ALA A 164 -9.68 -17.13 -0.81
C ALA A 164 -10.65 -16.17 -0.10
N TRP A 165 -11.24 -15.24 -0.85
CA TRP A 165 -12.26 -14.32 -0.33
C TRP A 165 -13.59 -15.02 -0.02
N ALA A 166 -13.92 -16.09 -0.74
CA ALA A 166 -15.10 -16.91 -0.46
C ALA A 166 -14.95 -17.73 0.84
N SER A 167 -13.76 -18.31 1.09
CA SER A 167 -13.53 -19.19 2.25
C SER A 167 -13.04 -18.48 3.51
N HIS A 168 -12.33 -17.36 3.38
CA HIS A 168 -11.69 -16.66 4.51
C HIS A 168 -11.99 -15.15 4.52
N LYS A 169 -13.23 -14.78 4.18
CA LYS A 169 -13.65 -13.38 4.01
C LYS A 169 -13.27 -12.45 5.17
N SER A 170 -13.43 -12.91 6.42
CA SER A 170 -13.07 -12.14 7.62
C SER A 170 -11.57 -11.83 7.68
N GLU A 171 -10.72 -12.81 7.44
CA GLU A 171 -9.27 -12.64 7.45
C GLU A 171 -8.80 -11.76 6.30
N MET A 172 -9.42 -11.90 5.12
CA MET A 172 -9.07 -11.11 3.94
C MET A 172 -9.41 -9.62 4.11
N ILE A 173 -10.60 -9.29 4.62
CA ILE A 173 -10.96 -7.87 4.82
C ILE A 173 -10.14 -7.21 5.94
N LYS A 174 -9.85 -7.95 7.03
CA LYS A 174 -8.93 -7.49 8.08
C LYS A 174 -7.54 -7.23 7.53
N LYS A 175 -7.02 -8.15 6.71
CA LYS A 175 -5.72 -8.03 6.07
C LYS A 175 -5.60 -6.71 5.29
N VAL A 176 -6.63 -6.32 4.53
CA VAL A 176 -6.63 -5.06 3.78
C VAL A 176 -6.50 -3.87 4.74
N ALA A 177 -7.38 -3.80 5.74
CA ALA A 177 -7.35 -2.71 6.72
C ALA A 177 -6.01 -2.61 7.46
N GLU A 178 -5.42 -3.75 7.85
CA GLU A 178 -4.11 -3.81 8.50
C GLU A 178 -3.00 -3.25 7.62
N VAL A 179 -2.94 -3.68 6.36
CA VAL A 179 -1.92 -3.19 5.41
C VAL A 179 -2.05 -1.68 5.22
N HIS A 180 -3.27 -1.17 5.09
CA HIS A 180 -3.52 0.27 4.93
C HIS A 180 -3.08 1.06 6.15
N ALA A 181 -3.44 0.60 7.35
CA ALA A 181 -3.05 1.25 8.60
C ALA A 181 -1.52 1.24 8.79
N LEU A 182 -0.85 0.13 8.47
CA LEU A 182 0.61 0.03 8.55
C LEU A 182 1.30 0.95 7.53
N LYS A 183 0.82 1.00 6.28
CA LYS A 183 1.37 1.88 5.23
C LYS A 183 1.34 3.34 5.67
N LYS A 184 0.22 3.79 6.20
CA LYS A 184 0.02 5.18 6.63
C LYS A 184 0.76 5.51 7.93
N ALA A 185 0.73 4.63 8.94
CA ALA A 185 1.37 4.88 10.23
C ALA A 185 2.91 4.94 10.16
N PHE A 186 3.51 4.16 9.26
CA PHE A 186 4.97 3.97 9.17
C PHE A 186 5.58 4.46 7.85
N GLY A 187 4.79 5.06 6.96
CA GLY A 187 5.29 5.66 5.71
C GLY A 187 5.82 4.63 4.70
N ILE A 188 5.21 3.45 4.63
CA ILE A 188 5.64 2.34 3.76
C ILE A 188 5.06 2.55 2.34
N SER A 189 5.49 3.62 1.67
CA SER A 189 4.94 4.04 0.36
C SER A 189 5.49 3.26 -0.84
N SER A 190 6.68 2.67 -0.70
CA SER A 190 7.36 1.97 -1.81
C SER A 190 6.80 0.58 -2.12
N LEU A 191 5.94 0.04 -1.24
CA LEU A 191 5.37 -1.31 -1.37
C LEU A 191 3.87 -1.24 -1.66
N GLN A 192 3.43 -2.05 -2.62
CA GLN A 192 2.01 -2.18 -2.96
C GLN A 192 1.39 -3.43 -2.34
N SER A 193 0.10 -3.35 -2.01
CA SER A 193 -0.68 -4.54 -1.67
C SER A 193 -1.33 -5.06 -2.94
N GLU A 194 -1.27 -6.37 -3.18
CA GLU A 194 -2.04 -6.96 -4.29
C GLU A 194 -3.55 -6.75 -4.11
N ASP A 195 -4.02 -6.64 -2.86
CA ASP A 195 -5.43 -6.40 -2.58
C ASP A 195 -5.92 -5.04 -3.08
N ASP A 196 -5.03 -4.08 -3.36
CA ASP A 196 -5.34 -2.76 -3.92
C ASP A 196 -5.52 -2.78 -5.45
N PHE A 197 -5.42 -3.97 -6.08
CA PHE A 197 -5.48 -4.16 -7.52
C PHE A 197 -6.49 -5.23 -7.92
N ASP A 198 -7.17 -5.01 -9.03
CA ASP A 198 -7.89 -6.03 -9.78
C ASP A 198 -7.01 -6.55 -10.93
N ILE A 199 -6.91 -7.86 -11.07
CA ILE A 199 -6.12 -8.51 -12.12
C ILE A 199 -7.10 -9.09 -13.14
N ARG A 200 -7.32 -8.35 -14.24
CA ARG A 200 -8.21 -8.76 -15.33
C ARG A 200 -7.40 -9.15 -16.54
N GLU A 201 -7.62 -10.37 -17.03
CA GLU A 201 -6.92 -10.88 -18.22
C GLU A 201 -5.37 -10.74 -18.12
N GLY A 202 -4.84 -10.87 -16.90
CA GLY A 202 -3.41 -10.72 -16.61
C GLY A 202 -2.88 -9.28 -16.65
N VAL A 203 -3.75 -8.27 -16.62
CA VAL A 203 -3.41 -6.85 -16.45
C VAL A 203 -3.86 -6.39 -15.07
N ALA A 204 -2.95 -5.80 -14.30
CA ALA A 204 -3.24 -5.27 -12.97
C ALA A 204 -3.71 -3.82 -13.06
N MET A 205 -4.86 -3.52 -12.48
CA MET A 205 -5.44 -2.18 -12.42
C MET A 205 -5.73 -1.80 -10.97
N PRO A 206 -5.43 -0.57 -10.53
CA PRO A 206 -5.79 -0.12 -9.19
C PRO A 206 -7.29 -0.21 -8.95
N LEU A 207 -7.69 -0.62 -7.75
CA LEU A 207 -9.09 -0.48 -7.33
C LEU A 207 -9.46 1.01 -7.30
N ASN A 208 -10.70 1.32 -7.67
CA ASN A 208 -11.24 2.69 -7.79
C ASN A 208 -10.56 3.60 -8.81
N SER A 209 -9.69 3.09 -9.72
CA SER A 209 -9.41 3.82 -10.95
C SER A 209 -10.71 3.88 -11.74
N ILE A 210 -11.31 5.05 -11.82
CA ILE A 210 -12.39 5.31 -12.77
C ILE A 210 -11.77 4.98 -14.14
N ALA A 211 -12.13 3.84 -14.72
CA ALA A 211 -12.03 3.71 -16.15
C ALA A 211 -13.10 4.69 -16.67
N GLU A 212 -12.76 5.97 -16.76
CA GLU A 212 -13.49 6.85 -17.65
C GLU A 212 -13.33 6.21 -19.03
N THR A 213 -14.35 5.46 -19.44
CA THR A 213 -14.78 5.53 -20.82
C THR A 213 -14.99 7.01 -21.05
N VAL A 214 -13.96 7.67 -21.57
CA VAL A 214 -14.12 8.96 -22.24
C VAL A 214 -15.01 8.61 -23.42
N ASP A 215 -16.32 8.68 -23.21
CA ASP A 215 -17.26 8.79 -24.31
C ASP A 215 -16.78 10.02 -25.08
N LEU A 216 -16.28 9.76 -26.29
CA LEU A 216 -15.93 10.77 -27.27
C LEU A 216 -17.24 11.52 -27.57
N LEU A 217 -17.56 12.51 -26.74
CA LEU A 217 -18.63 13.45 -27.01
C LEU A 217 -18.24 14.23 -28.26
N ASP A 218 -19.01 13.95 -29.31
CA ASP A 218 -19.12 14.63 -30.58
C ASP A 218 -18.43 16.00 -30.64
N ASP A 219 -17.41 16.05 -31.48
CA ASP A 219 -16.76 17.24 -31.98
C ASP A 219 -17.80 18.15 -32.66
N LYS A 220 -18.37 19.09 -31.91
CA LYS A 220 -19.06 20.24 -32.47
C LYS A 220 -18.14 21.45 -32.35
N PRO A 221 -17.77 22.10 -33.48
CA PRO A 221 -16.83 23.20 -33.48
C PRO A 221 -17.42 24.39 -32.70
N VAL A 222 -16.71 24.81 -31.65
CA VAL A 222 -16.98 26.06 -30.94
C VAL A 222 -16.62 27.21 -31.88
N LYS A 223 -17.64 28.02 -32.21
CA LYS A 223 -17.46 29.29 -32.91
C LYS A 223 -16.84 30.31 -31.96
N ASP A 224 -15.78 30.94 -32.45
CA ASP A 224 -15.12 32.19 -32.06
C ASP A 224 -15.59 32.84 -30.74
N ALA A 225 -14.73 32.74 -29.71
CA ALA A 225 -14.85 33.55 -28.50
C ALA A 225 -14.30 34.97 -28.79
N GLU A 226 -15.14 35.98 -28.59
CA GLU A 226 -14.73 37.38 -28.56
C GLU A 226 -13.78 37.63 -27.36
N VAL A 227 -12.65 38.28 -27.66
CA VAL A 227 -11.67 38.73 -26.67
C VAL A 227 -12.24 39.92 -25.92
N VAL A 228 -12.40 39.78 -24.60
CA VAL A 228 -12.72 40.91 -23.71
C VAL A 228 -11.43 41.47 -23.11
N ASP A 229 -11.13 42.70 -23.52
CA ASP A 229 -10.00 43.53 -23.12
C ASP A 229 -10.15 44.02 -21.66
N LEU A 230 -9.07 43.92 -20.87
CA LEU A 230 -8.98 44.43 -19.51
C LEU A 230 -8.33 45.82 -19.54
N GLY A 231 -9.15 46.86 -19.66
CA GLY A 231 -8.72 48.26 -19.63
C GLY A 231 -9.55 49.12 -18.66
N ASN A 232 -8.88 49.59 -17.61
CA ASN A 232 -9.09 50.81 -16.80
C ASN A 232 -10.50 51.24 -16.35
N ASN A 233 -10.67 51.42 -15.03
CA ASN A 233 -11.15 52.71 -14.52
C ASN A 233 -10.63 52.98 -13.07
N PRO A 234 -10.35 54.25 -12.70
CA PRO A 234 -9.77 54.65 -11.42
C PRO A 234 -10.85 55.08 -10.42
N GLU A 235 -10.55 54.99 -9.12
CA GLU A 235 -10.83 56.02 -8.11
C GLU A 235 -10.26 55.57 -6.76
N ILE A 236 -9.23 56.29 -6.31
CA ILE A 236 -8.63 56.19 -4.98
C ILE A 236 -9.01 57.49 -4.27
N GLU A 237 -9.83 57.42 -3.23
CA GLU A 237 -9.95 58.48 -2.25
C GLU A 237 -8.91 58.27 -1.14
N GLN A 238 -8.06 59.29 -0.99
CA GLN A 238 -7.08 59.44 0.09
C GLN A 238 -7.78 59.80 1.39
N THR A 239 -7.34 59.22 2.51
CA THR A 239 -7.24 59.98 3.77
C THR A 239 -5.95 59.62 4.53
N ASN A 240 -5.35 60.66 5.09
CA ASN A 240 -3.97 60.81 5.56
C ASN A 240 -3.63 60.07 6.86
N SER A 241 -2.32 59.85 7.00
CA SER A 241 -1.53 59.47 8.17
C SER A 241 -1.27 60.63 9.15
N GLN A 242 -1.13 60.28 10.44
CA GLN A 242 -0.42 60.93 11.58
C GLN A 242 -0.98 60.26 12.86
N ASP A 243 -0.28 59.76 13.90
CA ASP A 243 1.07 59.91 14.45
C ASP A 243 1.38 58.72 15.42
N LEU A 244 2.62 58.72 15.97
CA LEU A 244 3.10 58.10 17.23
C LEU A 244 3.47 56.60 17.18
N GLU A 245 4.53 56.09 17.81
CA GLU A 245 5.82 56.57 18.33
C GLU A 245 6.56 55.29 18.78
N ASP A 246 7.89 55.33 18.80
CA ASP A 246 8.79 54.26 19.24
C ASP A 246 8.47 53.71 20.65
N ASP A 247 8.60 52.39 20.85
CA ASP A 247 8.92 51.86 22.19
C ASP A 247 9.99 50.75 22.13
N LYS A 248 11.07 50.99 22.89
CA LYS A 248 12.24 50.11 23.09
C LYS A 248 11.99 49.19 24.30
N PRO A 249 12.65 48.03 24.37
CA PRO A 249 12.53 47.16 25.54
C PRO A 249 13.42 47.66 26.68
N ALA A 250 12.88 47.71 27.90
CA ALA A 250 13.64 48.00 29.12
C ALA A 250 14.19 46.73 29.78
N GLU A 251 15.50 46.71 30.02
CA GLU A 251 16.20 45.78 30.91
C GLU A 251 16.29 46.33 32.36
N GLY A 252 16.22 45.41 33.34
CA GLY A 252 16.81 45.51 34.70
C GLY A 252 15.98 46.25 35.77
N LYS A 253 16.02 45.94 37.08
CA LYS A 253 16.92 45.11 37.89
C LYS A 253 16.37 45.02 39.35
N LEU A 254 16.79 43.98 40.10
CA LEU A 254 16.97 43.85 41.57
C LEU A 254 16.02 44.57 42.56
N ILE A 255 15.41 43.78 43.46
CA ILE A 255 15.71 43.75 44.92
C ILE A 255 15.53 42.30 45.40
#